data_AF-A0AAU7RW38-F1
#
_entry.id   AF-A0AAU7RW38-F1
#
_cell.length_a   1.000
_cell.length_b   1.000
_cell.length_c   1.000
_cell.angle_alpha   90.00
_cell.angle_beta   90.00
_cell.angle_gamma   90.00
#
_symmetry.space_group_name_H-M   'P 1'
#
loop_
_entity.id
_entity.type
_entity.pdbx_description
1 polymer ?
#
loop_
_entity_poly.entity_id
_entity_poly.type
_entity_poly.pdbx_seq_one_letter_code
_entity_poly.pdbx_strand_id
1 'polypeptide(L)'
;MPDGTDAETLVLMALYGEGEDQTKFLIEIQGPRKKDGSADPDTPISFSHGEFRHVASSHPARFFEQLANTLSADSPIFSDAKQEKLPFDIAFLGPPTMRLPGGGFGGGPGDWYATKLFLAEGAAEVYFNFNLTSGEAEFSMKDEDYGNVVLSELSKVIW
;
A
#
# COMPACT_ATOMS: atom_id res chain seq x y z
N MET A 1 -12.85 -27.74 -19.17
CA MET A 1 -13.16 -27.27 -17.80
C MET A 1 -12.31 -26.05 -17.57
N PRO A 2 -12.85 -24.83 -17.51
CA PRO A 2 -12.10 -23.70 -17.00
C PRO A 2 -12.36 -23.64 -15.48
N ASP A 3 -11.49 -24.25 -14.69
CA ASP A 3 -11.35 -23.90 -13.27
C ASP A 3 -10.53 -22.61 -13.20
N GLY A 4 -11.18 -21.49 -13.49
CA GLY A 4 -10.67 -20.17 -13.16
C GLY A 4 -11.49 -19.67 -11.99
N THR A 5 -11.09 -20.01 -10.77
CA THR A 5 -11.65 -19.34 -9.59
C THR A 5 -11.19 -17.88 -9.70
N ASP A 6 -12.09 -16.99 -10.10
CA ASP A 6 -11.82 -15.56 -10.11
C ASP A 6 -11.31 -15.19 -8.72
N ALA A 7 -10.02 -14.86 -8.63
CA ALA A 7 -9.45 -14.34 -7.41
C ALA A 7 -10.15 -13.01 -7.14
N GLU A 8 -10.95 -12.96 -6.07
CA GLU A 8 -11.65 -11.76 -5.68
C GLU A 8 -10.63 -10.62 -5.54
N THR A 9 -10.76 -9.59 -6.37
CA THR A 9 -9.84 -8.47 -6.41
C THR A 9 -10.49 -7.32 -5.65
N LEU A 10 -9.83 -6.87 -4.58
CA LEU A 10 -10.22 -5.68 -3.85
C LEU A 10 -9.76 -4.46 -4.62
N VAL A 11 -10.68 -3.58 -5.00
CA VAL A 11 -10.39 -2.33 -5.71
C VAL A 11 -10.77 -1.16 -4.83
N LEU A 12 -9.79 -0.31 -4.50
CA LEU A 12 -9.94 0.85 -3.61
C LEU A 12 -9.58 2.12 -4.37
N MET A 13 -10.40 3.16 -4.25
CA MET A 13 -10.03 4.51 -4.64
C MET A 13 -9.40 5.22 -3.45
N ALA A 14 -8.09 5.48 -3.54
CA ALA A 14 -7.37 6.27 -2.54
C ALA A 14 -7.51 7.75 -2.87
N LEU A 15 -7.91 8.51 -1.85
CA LEU A 15 -8.12 9.95 -1.92
C LEU A 15 -7.32 10.62 -0.80
N TYR A 16 -6.55 11.66 -1.13
CA TYR A 16 -5.80 12.42 -0.13
C TYR A 16 -5.91 13.93 -0.35
N GLY A 17 -6.28 14.65 0.71
CA GLY A 17 -6.62 16.07 0.66
C GLY A 17 -8.11 16.32 0.43
N GLU A 18 -8.47 17.58 0.20
CA GLU A 18 -9.85 18.05 0.08
C GLU A 18 -10.06 18.85 -1.22
N GLY A 19 -11.30 18.84 -1.73
CA GLY A 19 -11.69 19.68 -2.87
C GLY A 19 -11.09 19.24 -4.21
N GLU A 20 -10.83 20.21 -5.08
CA GLU A 20 -10.35 19.97 -6.46
C GLU A 20 -8.87 19.58 -6.51
N ASP A 21 -8.07 19.99 -5.52
CA ASP A 21 -6.62 19.71 -5.41
C ASP A 21 -6.29 18.36 -4.74
N GLN A 22 -7.22 17.41 -4.82
CA GLN A 22 -7.07 16.10 -4.19
C GLN A 22 -6.15 15.17 -5.00
N THR A 23 -5.28 14.45 -4.31
CA THR A 23 -4.54 13.31 -4.88
C THR A 23 -5.45 12.10 -4.99
N LYS A 24 -5.42 11.44 -6.15
CA LYS A 24 -6.28 10.29 -6.47
C LYS A 24 -5.46 9.19 -7.13
N PHE A 25 -5.66 7.96 -6.71
CA PHE A 25 -5.12 6.78 -7.38
C PHE A 25 -5.93 5.55 -6.98
N LEU A 26 -5.93 4.52 -7.82
CA LEU A 26 -6.54 3.24 -7.47
C LEU A 26 -5.50 2.31 -6.85
N ILE A 27 -5.97 1.46 -5.95
CA ILE A 27 -5.21 0.35 -5.38
C ILE A 27 -6.01 -0.92 -5.66
N GLU A 28 -5.42 -1.85 -6.41
CA GLU A 28 -5.98 -3.17 -6.65
C GLU A 28 -5.17 -4.19 -5.87
N ILE A 29 -5.82 -5.00 -5.04
CA ILE A 29 -5.18 -6.05 -4.25
C ILE A 29 -5.87 -7.37 -4.59
N GLN A 30 -5.11 -8.34 -5.07
CA GLN A 30 -5.61 -9.68 -5.35
C GLN A 30 -5.94 -10.39 -4.04
N GLY A 31 -6.96 -11.24 -4.04
CA GLY A 31 -7.23 -12.14 -2.92
C GLY A 31 -5.99 -12.98 -2.57
N PRO A 32 -5.81 -13.36 -1.30
CA PRO A 32 -4.63 -14.09 -0.85
C PRO A 32 -4.46 -15.36 -1.67
N ARG A 33 -3.24 -15.60 -2.20
CA ARG A 33 -2.95 -16.87 -2.85
C ARG A 33 -3.08 -17.97 -1.80
N LYS A 34 -3.98 -18.94 -2.05
CA LYS A 34 -3.89 -20.22 -1.34
C LYS A 34 -2.50 -20.75 -1.64
N LYS A 35 -1.66 -20.85 -0.61
CA LYS A 35 -0.35 -21.47 -0.76
C LYS A 35 -0.57 -22.88 -1.28
N ASP A 36 0.04 -23.25 -2.40
CA ASP A 36 0.16 -24.65 -2.79
C ASP A 36 0.90 -25.38 -1.66
N GLY A 37 0.14 -26.08 -0.81
CA GLY A 37 0.61 -27.13 0.09
C GLY A 37 1.55 -26.77 1.25
N SER A 38 1.71 -25.51 1.69
CA SER A 38 2.65 -25.21 2.78
C SER A 38 2.29 -24.02 3.69
N ALA A 39 1.00 -23.70 3.84
CA ALA A 39 0.61 -22.75 4.87
C ALA A 39 0.83 -23.44 6.22
N ASP A 40 1.93 -23.09 6.88
CA ASP A 40 2.07 -23.35 8.31
C ASP A 40 0.90 -22.64 9.01
N PRO A 41 -0.03 -23.38 9.65
CA PRO A 41 -1.19 -22.78 10.31
C PRO A 41 -0.79 -21.82 11.44
N ASP A 42 0.46 -21.87 11.91
CA ASP A 42 1.00 -20.98 12.94
C ASP A 42 1.68 -19.72 12.37
N THR A 43 1.71 -19.53 11.04
CA THR A 43 2.22 -18.29 10.44
C THR A 43 1.04 -17.36 10.08
N PRO A 44 0.77 -16.30 10.87
CA PRO A 44 -0.34 -15.39 10.59
C PRO A 44 -0.09 -14.49 9.38
N ILE A 45 1.11 -14.53 8.80
CA ILE A 45 1.51 -13.71 7.66
C ILE A 45 1.04 -14.35 6.36
N SER A 46 0.31 -13.57 5.56
CA SER A 46 -0.08 -13.97 4.20
C SER A 46 0.44 -12.98 3.17
N PHE A 47 0.68 -13.47 1.96
CA PHE A 47 1.22 -12.67 0.86
C PHE A 47 0.21 -12.58 -0.28
N SER A 48 0.16 -11.41 -0.91
CA SER A 48 -0.60 -11.19 -2.13
C SER A 48 0.16 -10.26 -3.09
N HIS A 49 -0.47 -10.03 -4.23
CA HIS A 49 -0.02 -9.13 -5.28
C HIS A 49 -1.04 -8.01 -5.45
N GLY A 50 -0.57 -6.83 -5.83
CA GLY A 50 -1.43 -5.71 -6.16
C GLY A 50 -0.81 -4.78 -7.18
N GLU A 51 -1.57 -3.76 -7.54
CA GLU A 51 -1.09 -2.66 -8.37
C GLU A 51 -1.74 -1.34 -7.99
N PHE A 52 -0.93 -0.28 -8.02
CA PHE A 52 -1.44 1.07 -8.07
C PHE A 52 -1.83 1.40 -9.51
N ARG A 53 -2.87 2.21 -9.70
CA ARG A 53 -3.20 2.77 -11.01
C ARG A 53 -3.37 4.27 -10.97
N HIS A 54 -2.90 4.88 -12.05
CA HIS A 54 -3.07 6.30 -12.29
C HIS A 54 -4.55 6.66 -12.41
N VAL A 55 -4.92 7.82 -11.89
CA VAL A 55 -6.24 8.42 -12.06
C VAL A 55 -6.03 9.82 -12.62
N ALA A 56 -6.58 10.06 -13.80
CA ALA A 56 -6.56 11.40 -14.40
C ALA A 56 -7.19 12.42 -13.44
N SER A 57 -6.74 13.68 -13.49
CA SER A 57 -7.12 14.77 -12.55
C SER A 57 -6.65 14.61 -11.10
N SER A 58 -5.68 13.73 -10.84
CA SER A 58 -4.97 13.69 -9.56
C SER A 58 -4.08 14.93 -9.41
N HIS A 59 -4.07 15.54 -8.22
CA HIS A 59 -3.17 16.64 -7.86
C HIS A 59 -2.25 16.16 -6.72
N PRO A 60 -1.05 15.60 -7.03
CA PRO A 60 -0.29 14.77 -6.11
C PRO A 60 0.77 15.52 -5.32
N ALA A 61 1.05 16.79 -5.66
CA ALA A 61 2.16 17.55 -5.10
C ALA A 61 2.17 17.58 -3.56
N ARG A 62 1.04 17.91 -2.94
CA ARG A 62 0.91 17.96 -1.48
C ARG A 62 1.04 16.58 -0.82
N PHE A 63 0.49 15.54 -1.46
CA PHE A 63 0.63 14.17 -0.97
C PHE A 63 2.10 13.77 -0.93
N PHE A 64 2.86 13.99 -2.01
CA PHE A 64 4.28 13.65 -2.05
C PHE A 64 5.14 14.48 -1.10
N GLU A 65 4.83 15.76 -0.90
CA GLU A 65 5.52 16.58 0.11
C GLU A 65 5.33 16.00 1.52
N GLN A 66 4.10 15.64 1.89
CA GLN A 66 3.81 15.09 3.21
C GLN A 66 4.30 13.65 3.37
N LEU A 67 4.26 12.86 2.30
CA LEU A 67 4.83 11.52 2.28
C LEU A 67 6.35 11.57 2.42
N ALA A 68 7.04 12.53 1.76
CA ALA A 68 8.48 12.71 1.89
C ALA A 68 8.88 12.99 3.35
N ASN A 69 8.15 13.87 4.03
CA ASN A 69 8.36 14.13 5.45
C ASN A 69 8.08 12.90 6.32
N THR A 70 7.03 12.14 6.01
CA THR A 70 6.64 10.93 6.77
C THR A 70 7.68 9.81 6.64
N LEU A 71 8.37 9.73 5.50
CA LEU A 71 9.35 8.70 5.20
C LEU A 71 10.81 9.18 5.40
N SER A 72 11.02 10.35 6.01
CA SER A 72 12.36 10.94 6.21
C SER A 72 13.20 10.98 4.91
N ALA A 73 12.56 11.30 3.78
CA ALA A 73 13.25 11.31 2.49
C ALA A 73 14.04 12.60 2.30
N ASP A 74 15.36 12.52 2.44
CA ASP A 74 16.25 13.68 2.41
C ASP A 74 16.49 14.29 1.01
N SER A 75 16.27 13.52 -0.05
CA SER A 75 16.54 13.96 -1.44
C SER A 75 15.67 13.19 -2.44
N PRO A 76 14.33 13.35 -2.38
CA PRO A 76 13.43 12.61 -3.25
C PRO A 76 13.64 13.03 -4.71
N ILE A 77 13.99 12.07 -5.55
CA ILE A 77 14.01 12.23 -7.01
C ILE A 77 12.76 11.55 -7.55
N PHE A 78 11.80 12.36 -8.00
CA PHE A 78 10.62 11.84 -8.68
C PHE A 78 10.99 11.31 -10.07
N SER A 79 10.37 10.20 -10.44
CA SER A 79 10.62 9.56 -11.72
C SER A 79 9.98 10.34 -12.87
N ASP A 80 10.75 10.57 -13.93
CA ASP A 80 10.23 11.07 -15.22
C ASP A 80 9.48 9.99 -16.01
N ALA A 81 9.73 8.72 -15.70
CA ALA A 81 9.08 7.58 -16.35
C ALA A 81 7.69 7.34 -15.74
N LYS A 82 6.70 8.09 -16.22
CA LYS A 82 5.29 7.91 -15.82
C LYS A 82 4.70 6.61 -16.36
N GLN A 83 3.84 5.98 -15.57
CA GLN A 83 3.24 4.68 -15.82
C GLN A 83 1.77 4.72 -15.43
N GLU A 84 0.91 4.07 -16.21
CA GLU A 84 -0.50 3.90 -15.86
C GLU A 84 -0.70 2.95 -14.68
N LYS A 85 0.26 2.07 -14.43
CA LYS A 85 0.21 1.02 -13.42
C LYS A 85 1.57 0.83 -12.77
N LEU A 86 1.57 0.52 -11.48
CA LEU A 86 2.76 0.13 -10.74
C LEU A 86 2.45 -1.12 -9.90
N PRO A 87 3.01 -2.29 -10.22
CA PRO A 87 2.81 -3.50 -9.43
C PRO A 87 3.55 -3.43 -8.09
N PHE A 88 3.04 -4.16 -7.10
CA PHE A 88 3.67 -4.34 -5.80
C PHE A 88 3.34 -5.73 -5.21
N ASP A 89 4.23 -6.23 -4.36
CA ASP A 89 3.88 -7.32 -3.45
C ASP A 89 3.38 -6.75 -2.13
N ILE A 90 2.49 -7.47 -1.44
CA ILE A 90 1.97 -7.08 -0.13
C ILE A 90 2.01 -8.26 0.83
N ALA A 91 2.49 -7.99 2.05
CA ALA A 91 2.39 -8.90 3.18
C ALA A 91 1.37 -8.38 4.19
N PHE A 92 0.35 -9.19 4.50
CA PHE A 92 -0.54 -8.98 5.63
C PHE A 92 0.12 -9.56 6.87
N LEU A 93 0.36 -8.73 7.88
CA LEU A 93 1.18 -9.09 9.04
C LEU A 93 0.41 -9.89 10.11
N GLY A 94 -0.89 -10.11 9.89
CA GLY A 94 -1.76 -10.90 10.73
C GLY A 94 -3.23 -10.64 10.42
N PRO A 95 -4.15 -11.20 11.25
CA PRO A 95 -5.56 -10.85 11.21
C PRO A 95 -5.82 -9.37 11.52
N PRO A 96 -6.97 -8.82 11.10
CA PRO A 96 -7.38 -7.48 11.47
C PRO A 96 -7.35 -7.22 12.98
N THR A 97 -6.81 -6.07 13.37
CA THR A 97 -6.54 -5.74 14.78
C THR A 97 -6.93 -4.30 15.09
N MET A 98 -6.88 -3.91 16.37
CA MET A 98 -7.09 -2.52 16.77
C MET A 98 -5.87 -1.64 16.44
N ARG A 99 -6.13 -0.37 16.13
CA ARG A 99 -5.12 0.70 16.13
C ARG A 99 -4.85 1.13 17.57
N LEU A 100 -3.59 1.09 18.01
CA LEU A 100 -3.23 1.39 19.40
C LEU A 100 -3.04 2.90 19.64
N PRO A 101 -3.42 3.41 20.82
CA PRO A 101 -3.06 4.77 21.23
C PRO A 101 -1.53 4.93 21.25
N GLY A 102 -1.00 5.93 20.53
CA GLY A 102 0.43 6.16 20.40
C GLY A 102 1.10 5.48 19.19
N GLY A 103 0.34 4.76 18.36
CA GLY A 103 0.81 4.13 17.13
C GLY A 103 0.91 2.61 17.23
N GLY A 104 1.04 1.95 16.08
CA GLY A 104 1.07 0.49 15.98
C GLY A 104 -0.29 -0.19 16.01
N PHE A 105 -0.27 -1.51 15.86
CA PHE A 105 -1.44 -2.35 15.60
C PHE A 105 -1.38 -3.59 16.50
N GLY A 106 -2.46 -3.88 17.24
CA GLY A 106 -2.47 -4.99 18.19
C GLY A 106 -3.60 -4.93 19.20
N GLY A 107 -3.42 -5.59 20.35
CA GLY A 107 -4.32 -5.51 21.50
C GLY A 107 -5.61 -6.32 21.39
N GLY A 108 -5.89 -6.94 20.25
CA GLY A 108 -7.07 -7.77 20.02
C GLY A 108 -7.72 -7.52 18.65
N PRO A 109 -8.78 -8.28 18.31
CA PRO A 109 -9.48 -8.12 17.04
C PRO A 109 -9.97 -6.68 16.81
N GLY A 110 -9.89 -6.23 15.56
CA GLY A 110 -10.36 -4.91 15.13
C GLY A 110 -10.48 -4.85 13.62
N ASP A 111 -10.54 -3.65 13.05
CA ASP A 111 -10.82 -3.45 11.62
C ASP A 111 -9.58 -3.04 10.80
N TRP A 112 -8.43 -2.88 11.44
CA TRP A 112 -7.20 -2.45 10.75
C TRP A 112 -6.38 -3.63 10.26
N TYR A 113 -6.08 -3.62 8.97
CA TYR A 113 -5.07 -4.47 8.36
C TYR A 113 -3.70 -3.79 8.46
N ALA A 114 -2.80 -4.41 9.22
CA ALA A 114 -1.39 -4.03 9.23
C ALA A 114 -0.68 -4.72 8.05
N THR A 115 -0.15 -3.94 7.11
CA THR A 115 0.47 -4.49 5.91
C THR A 115 1.78 -3.82 5.54
N LYS A 116 2.60 -4.55 4.80
CA LYS A 116 3.86 -4.09 4.26
C LYS A 116 3.85 -4.25 2.74
N LEU A 117 4.12 -3.17 2.02
CA LEU A 117 4.30 -3.16 0.58
C LEU A 117 5.77 -3.34 0.21
N PHE A 118 6.00 -4.04 -0.89
CA PHE A 118 7.30 -4.20 -1.52
C PHE A 118 7.22 -3.64 -2.94
N LEU A 119 8.06 -2.64 -3.22
CA LEU A 119 8.16 -1.92 -4.48
C LEU A 119 9.53 -2.18 -5.11
N ALA A 120 9.68 -1.85 -6.40
CA ALA A 120 10.93 -2.03 -7.13
C ALA A 120 11.52 -3.45 -6.96
N GLU A 121 10.68 -4.47 -7.15
CA GLU A 121 11.07 -5.88 -7.01
C GLU A 121 11.66 -6.22 -5.62
N GLY A 122 11.16 -5.54 -4.58
CA GLY A 122 11.59 -5.73 -3.18
C GLY A 122 12.75 -4.84 -2.74
N ALA A 123 13.27 -3.97 -3.62
CA ALA A 123 14.32 -3.02 -3.25
C ALA A 123 13.81 -1.86 -2.36
N ALA A 124 12.50 -1.66 -2.28
CA ALA A 124 11.88 -0.65 -1.43
C ALA A 124 10.70 -1.21 -0.64
N GLU A 125 10.58 -0.78 0.61
CA GLU A 125 9.57 -1.29 1.52
C GLU A 125 8.91 -0.17 2.33
N VAL A 126 7.59 -0.22 2.47
CA VAL A 126 6.82 0.77 3.25
C VAL A 126 5.65 0.08 3.93
N TYR A 127 5.24 0.55 5.11
CA TYR A 127 3.99 0.10 5.71
C TYR A 127 2.82 0.86 5.09
N PHE A 128 1.77 0.12 4.71
CA PHE A 128 0.50 0.68 4.23
C PHE A 128 -0.63 0.02 4.99
N ASN A 129 -1.11 0.66 6.05
CA ASN A 129 -2.12 0.07 6.91
C ASN A 129 -3.48 0.68 6.56
N PHE A 130 -4.53 -0.12 6.56
CA PHE A 130 -5.85 0.37 6.15
C PHE A 130 -6.98 -0.30 6.92
N ASN A 131 -8.10 0.40 7.00
CA ASN A 131 -9.34 -0.03 7.61
C ASN A 131 -10.45 0.03 6.56
N LEU A 132 -10.96 -1.14 6.16
CA LEU A 132 -12.01 -1.24 5.14
C LEU A 132 -13.38 -0.81 5.65
N THR A 133 -13.59 -0.82 6.98
CA THR A 133 -14.83 -0.39 7.62
C THR A 133 -14.95 1.14 7.67
N SER A 134 -13.87 1.84 8.08
CA SER A 134 -13.86 3.31 8.11
C SER A 134 -13.44 3.96 6.79
N GLY A 135 -12.76 3.22 5.92
CA GLY A 135 -12.18 3.75 4.67
C GLY A 135 -10.86 4.51 4.88
N GLU A 136 -10.25 4.40 6.06
CA GLU A 136 -9.00 5.08 6.40
C GLU A 136 -7.78 4.25 6.00
N ALA A 137 -6.70 4.92 5.59
CA ALA A 137 -5.43 4.28 5.32
C ALA A 137 -4.26 5.19 5.71
N GLU A 138 -3.10 4.60 5.96
CA GLU A 138 -1.88 5.33 6.28
C GLU A 138 -0.64 4.68 5.68
N PHE A 139 0.26 5.55 5.22
CA PHE A 139 1.65 5.16 5.01
C PHE A 139 2.43 5.44 6.29
N SER A 140 3.33 4.53 6.65
CA SER A 140 4.30 4.77 7.71
C SER A 140 5.67 4.23 7.34
N MET A 141 6.68 4.89 7.88
CA MET A 141 8.08 4.56 7.63
C MET A 141 8.39 3.18 8.20
N LYS A 142 9.06 2.36 7.38
CA LYS A 142 9.67 1.12 7.85
C LYS A 142 11.13 1.36 8.25
N ASP A 143 11.87 1.98 7.34
CA ASP A 143 13.27 2.34 7.49
C ASP A 143 13.51 3.63 6.68
N GLU A 144 14.38 4.51 7.19
CA GLU A 144 14.72 5.80 6.57
C GLU A 144 15.39 5.59 5.20
N ASP A 145 16.17 4.51 5.07
CA ASP A 145 16.89 4.16 3.83
C ASP A 145 15.96 3.92 2.63
N TYR A 146 14.68 3.60 2.87
CA TYR A 146 13.72 3.33 1.79
C TYR A 146 12.97 4.57 1.30
N GLY A 147 12.96 5.68 2.05
CA GLY A 147 12.06 6.81 1.79
C GLY A 147 12.20 7.39 0.38
N ASN A 148 13.43 7.61 -0.08
CA ASN A 148 13.70 8.15 -1.41
C ASN A 148 13.22 7.20 -2.53
N VAL A 149 13.46 5.89 -2.38
CA VAL A 149 13.09 4.90 -3.40
C VAL A 149 11.57 4.73 -3.44
N VAL A 150 10.90 4.67 -2.29
CA VAL A 150 9.44 4.60 -2.21
C VAL A 150 8.79 5.79 -2.93
N LEU A 151 9.27 7.01 -2.69
CA LEU A 151 8.75 8.20 -3.37
C LEU A 151 9.01 8.15 -4.88
N SER A 152 10.20 7.72 -5.29
CA SER A 152 10.53 7.60 -6.71
C SER A 152 9.59 6.61 -7.40
N GLU A 153 9.35 5.44 -6.81
CA GLU A 153 8.43 4.42 -7.33
C GLU A 153 7.00 4.94 -7.41
N LEU A 154 6.44 5.44 -6.30
CA LEU A 154 5.05 5.93 -6.29
C LEU A 154 4.84 7.10 -7.24
N SER A 155 5.84 7.96 -7.44
CA SER A 155 5.77 9.09 -8.38
C SER A 155 5.69 8.66 -9.85
N LYS A 156 5.93 7.38 -10.17
CA LYS A 156 5.71 6.85 -11.52
C LYS A 156 4.23 6.78 -11.86
N VAL A 157 3.35 6.53 -10.89
CA VAL A 157 1.94 6.21 -11.15
C VAL A 157 0.95 7.21 -10.56
N ILE A 158 1.27 7.80 -9.41
CA ILE A 158 0.36 8.75 -8.73
C ILE A 158 0.49 10.17 -9.32
N TRP A 159 1.62 10.46 -9.97
CA TRP A 159 1.97 11.77 -10.52
C TRP A 159 1.50 11.98 -11.96
#